data_AF-A0A918QHY0-F1
#
_entry.id   AF-A0A918QHY0-F1
#
_cell.length_a   1.000
_cell.length_b   1.000
_cell.length_c   1.000
_cell.angle_alpha   90.00
_cell.angle_beta   90.00
_cell.angle_gamma   90.00
#
_symmetry.space_group_name_H-M   'P 1'
#
loop_
_entity.id
_entity.type
_entity.pdbx_description
1 polymer ?
#
loop_
_entity_poly.entity_id
_entity_poly.type
_entity_poly.pdbx_seq_one_letter_code
_entity_poly.pdbx_strand_id
1 'polypeptide(L)'
;MTSALFALALLAALAGPLALRLRRRPAFVTGRDGRLSTSTTLALAWTVVLVWLLLATLGYGLTAGGGAAWFEGEHGPLSPLTTVYLPLLGGPYAALIGAKAVVGARLERGTLAKPAPKPTPSGRRPLRELIANDSGRTDLVDLQYVALSAVTLLYVVLFFLSDVGAGLPPLPTEIWALTGAPAGAYLLNKVATRANPVITDVSVRGDRLTVEGGGLTADTARVTVDDTAVPAVPDPATGTLTAPLPDSATPPFTVVVTTRGLRSDPYHYESAGL
;
A
#
# COMPACT_ATOMS: atom_id res chain seq x y z
N MET A 1 -4.74 23.64 -28.69
CA MET A 1 -5.76 23.84 -27.62
C MET A 1 -6.87 22.79 -27.65
N THR A 2 -7.48 22.48 -28.81
CA THR A 2 -8.52 21.44 -28.94
C THR A 2 -8.06 20.05 -28.50
N SER A 3 -6.84 19.64 -28.88
CA SER A 3 -6.27 18.34 -28.48
C SER A 3 -6.03 18.22 -26.97
N ALA A 4 -5.63 19.32 -26.30
CA ALA A 4 -5.44 19.34 -24.85
C ALA A 4 -6.78 19.23 -24.11
N LEU A 5 -7.83 19.90 -24.60
CA LEU A 5 -9.19 19.77 -24.04
C LEU A 5 -9.74 18.36 -24.20
N PHE A 6 -9.53 17.73 -25.36
CA PHE A 6 -9.89 16.33 -25.59
C PHE A 6 -9.13 15.40 -24.64
N ALA A 7 -7.81 15.59 -24.52
CA ALA A 7 -6.99 14.82 -23.60
C ALA A 7 -7.46 14.99 -22.14
N LEU A 8 -7.79 16.20 -21.70
CA LEU A 8 -8.35 16.44 -20.37
C LEU A 8 -9.71 15.75 -20.16
N ALA A 9 -10.60 15.82 -21.15
CA ALA A 9 -11.90 15.14 -21.09
C ALA A 9 -11.73 13.62 -20.99
N LEU A 10 -10.80 13.06 -21.75
CA LEU A 10 -10.46 11.64 -21.70
C LEU A 10 -9.86 11.23 -20.34
N LEU A 11 -8.96 12.05 -19.78
CA LEU A 11 -8.41 11.82 -18.44
C LEU A 11 -9.53 11.80 -17.39
N ALA A 12 -10.45 12.77 -17.45
CA ALA A 12 -11.61 12.82 -16.57
C ALA A 12 -12.54 11.61 -16.75
N ALA A 13 -12.75 11.14 -17.98
CA ALA A 13 -13.57 9.97 -18.28
C ALA A 13 -12.96 8.66 -17.75
N LEU A 14 -11.63 8.55 -17.67
CA LEU A 14 -10.94 7.39 -17.10
C LEU A 14 -10.82 7.47 -15.58
N ALA A 15 -10.33 8.61 -15.07
CA ALA A 15 -10.05 8.80 -13.65
C ALA A 15 -11.30 9.02 -12.81
N GLY A 16 -12.33 9.70 -13.35
CA GLY A 16 -13.56 10.05 -12.63
C GLY A 16 -14.35 8.83 -12.15
N PRO A 17 -14.76 7.90 -13.03
CA PRO A 17 -15.46 6.68 -12.65
C PRO A 17 -14.62 5.81 -11.70
N LEU A 18 -13.31 5.72 -11.93
CA LEU A 18 -12.40 4.99 -11.06
C LEU A 18 -12.33 5.61 -9.66
N ALA A 19 -12.14 6.92 -9.55
CA ALA A 19 -12.12 7.63 -8.27
C ALA A 19 -13.46 7.49 -7.52
N LEU A 20 -14.59 7.56 -8.22
CA LEU A 20 -15.91 7.30 -7.65
C LEU A 20 -16.04 5.86 -7.15
N ARG A 21 -15.55 4.89 -7.93
CA ARG A 21 -15.53 3.48 -7.53
C ARG A 21 -14.66 3.25 -6.31
N LEU A 22 -13.43 3.78 -6.29
CA LEU A 22 -12.51 3.65 -5.15
C LEU A 22 -13.06 4.34 -3.90
N ARG A 23 -13.75 5.48 -4.05
CA ARG A 23 -14.44 6.16 -2.95
C ARG A 23 -15.57 5.32 -2.35
N ARG A 24 -16.28 4.52 -3.17
CA ARG A 24 -17.41 3.67 -2.73
C ARG A 24 -16.97 2.27 -2.30
N ARG A 25 -15.92 1.73 -2.93
CA ARG A 25 -15.43 0.35 -2.82
C ARG A 25 -13.89 0.35 -2.93
N PRO A 26 -13.16 0.76 -1.88
CA PRO A 26 -11.70 0.89 -1.94
C PRO A 26 -10.97 -0.46 -1.98
N ALA A 27 -11.66 -1.58 -1.82
CA ALA A 27 -11.11 -2.94 -1.70
C ALA A 27 -10.03 -3.29 -2.75
N PHE A 28 -10.10 -2.71 -3.95
CA PHE A 28 -9.11 -2.93 -5.01
C PHE A 28 -7.72 -2.35 -4.70
N VAL A 29 -7.66 -1.22 -3.99
CA VAL A 29 -6.41 -0.58 -3.54
C VAL A 29 -6.15 -0.83 -2.06
N THR A 30 -7.03 -1.57 -1.39
CA THR A 30 -6.88 -1.97 0.00
C THR A 30 -6.00 -3.21 0.09
N GLY A 31 -4.99 -3.18 0.96
CA GLY A 31 -4.16 -4.33 1.28
C GLY A 31 -4.94 -5.41 2.04
N ARG A 32 -4.32 -6.58 2.22
CA ARG A 32 -4.88 -7.66 3.05
C ARG A 32 -5.06 -7.27 4.51
N ASP A 33 -4.36 -6.21 4.93
CA ASP A 33 -4.46 -5.56 6.24
C ASP A 33 -5.60 -4.54 6.31
N GLY A 34 -6.44 -4.41 5.29
CA GLY A 34 -7.61 -3.53 5.30
C GLY A 34 -7.30 -2.02 5.19
N ARG A 35 -6.03 -1.63 5.05
CA ARG A 35 -5.54 -0.26 4.82
C ARG A 35 -5.29 0.02 3.34
N LEU A 36 -5.20 1.28 2.92
CA LEU A 36 -4.77 1.61 1.56
C LEU A 36 -3.33 1.16 1.31
N SER A 37 -3.11 0.41 0.23
CA SER A 37 -1.79 -0.02 -0.22
C SER A 37 -1.14 1.05 -1.08
N THR A 38 -0.05 1.65 -0.60
CA THR A 38 0.73 2.66 -1.32
C THR A 38 1.19 2.17 -2.69
N SER A 39 1.78 0.97 -2.75
CA SER A 39 2.28 0.40 -4.01
C SER A 39 1.15 0.08 -4.99
N THR A 40 0.01 -0.44 -4.51
CA THR A 40 -1.16 -0.71 -5.38
C THR A 40 -1.77 0.59 -5.91
N THR A 41 -1.85 1.62 -5.06
CA THR A 41 -2.42 2.92 -5.42
C THR A 41 -1.57 3.62 -6.47
N LEU A 42 -0.24 3.67 -6.28
CA LEU A 42 0.68 4.27 -7.25
C LEU A 42 0.75 3.47 -8.55
N ALA A 43 0.75 2.13 -8.49
CA ALA A 43 0.70 1.30 -9.68
C ALA A 43 -0.59 1.57 -10.49
N LEU A 44 -1.74 1.67 -9.82
CA LEU A 44 -3.02 2.01 -10.47
C LEU A 44 -2.99 3.41 -11.09
N ALA A 45 -2.47 4.41 -10.37
CA ALA A 45 -2.35 5.78 -10.89
C ALA A 45 -1.49 5.83 -12.17
N TRP A 46 -0.32 5.19 -12.15
CA TRP A 46 0.55 5.06 -13.31
C TRP A 46 -0.13 4.33 -14.47
N THR A 47 -0.90 3.28 -14.19
CA THR A 47 -1.65 2.53 -15.20
C THR A 47 -2.67 3.42 -15.90
N VAL A 48 -3.45 4.18 -15.13
CA VAL A 48 -4.47 5.09 -15.67
C VAL A 48 -3.83 6.16 -16.54
N VAL A 49 -2.74 6.78 -16.06
CA VAL A 49 -2.02 7.82 -16.81
C VAL A 49 -1.44 7.26 -18.10
N LEU A 50 -0.84 6.06 -18.08
CA LEU A 50 -0.30 5.44 -19.29
C LEU A 50 -1.40 5.12 -20.31
N VAL A 51 -2.50 4.50 -19.88
CA VAL A 51 -3.63 4.21 -20.76
C VAL A 51 -4.20 5.51 -21.35
N TRP A 52 -4.31 6.55 -20.53
CA TRP A 52 -4.72 7.87 -20.99
C TRP A 52 -3.79 8.44 -22.05
N LEU A 53 -2.47 8.43 -21.83
CA LEU A 53 -1.47 8.92 -22.79
C LEU A 53 -1.58 8.17 -24.12
N LEU A 54 -1.67 6.84 -24.08
CA LEU A 54 -1.79 6.00 -25.28
C LEU A 54 -3.07 6.30 -26.07
N LEU A 55 -4.21 6.41 -25.37
CA LEU A 55 -5.50 6.69 -26.02
C LEU A 55 -5.57 8.12 -26.56
N ALA A 56 -5.02 9.11 -25.84
CA ALA A 56 -4.95 10.49 -26.31
C ALA A 56 -4.03 10.63 -27.53
N THR A 57 -2.88 9.95 -27.50
CA THR A 57 -1.94 9.87 -28.64
C THR A 57 -2.63 9.20 -29.84
N LEU A 58 -3.27 8.04 -29.64
CA LEU A 58 -4.03 7.36 -30.70
C LEU A 58 -5.12 8.25 -31.30
N GLY A 59 -5.93 8.90 -30.45
CA GLY A 59 -6.98 9.81 -30.86
C GLY A 59 -6.43 11.00 -31.66
N TYR A 60 -5.32 11.59 -31.21
CA TYR A 60 -4.65 12.66 -31.94
C TYR A 60 -4.16 12.17 -33.31
N GLY A 61 -3.46 11.03 -33.39
CA GLY A 61 -2.96 10.49 -34.65
C GLY A 61 -4.04 10.26 -35.69
N LEU A 62 -5.19 9.72 -35.26
CA LEU A 62 -6.33 9.44 -36.13
C LEU A 62 -7.10 10.68 -36.58
N THR A 63 -7.08 11.78 -35.81
CA THR A 63 -7.95 12.95 -36.07
C THR A 63 -7.19 14.18 -36.55
N ALA A 64 -5.97 14.39 -36.08
CA ALA A 64 -5.17 15.59 -36.32
C ALA A 64 -3.74 15.30 -36.78
N GLY A 65 -3.21 14.09 -36.53
CA GLY A 65 -1.84 13.71 -36.84
C GLY A 65 -1.60 13.27 -38.29
N GLY A 66 -2.64 13.12 -39.11
CA GLY A 66 -2.49 12.63 -40.49
C GLY A 66 -2.52 11.10 -40.62
N GLY A 67 -3.04 10.39 -39.62
CA GLY A 67 -3.28 8.95 -39.68
C GLY A 67 -2.07 8.10 -39.30
N ALA A 68 -1.95 6.92 -39.90
CA ALA A 68 -0.93 5.93 -39.53
C ALA A 68 0.50 6.44 -39.69
N ALA A 69 0.75 7.28 -40.71
CA ALA A 69 2.07 7.87 -40.99
C ALA A 69 2.64 8.69 -39.82
N TRP A 70 1.79 9.22 -38.93
CA TRP A 70 2.25 9.95 -37.76
C TRP A 70 2.96 9.07 -36.72
N PHE A 71 2.69 7.77 -36.73
CA PHE A 71 3.34 6.79 -35.87
C PHE A 71 4.61 6.21 -36.48
N GLU A 72 4.89 6.51 -37.75
CA GLU A 72 6.04 6.01 -38.48
C GLU A 72 7.26 6.91 -38.21
N GLY A 73 8.39 6.31 -37.82
CA GLY A 73 9.66 7.00 -37.62
C GLY A 73 10.34 6.67 -36.29
N GLU A 74 11.67 6.76 -36.28
CA GLU A 74 12.53 6.44 -35.13
C GLU A 74 12.26 7.35 -33.92
N HIS A 75 11.79 8.58 -34.17
CA HIS A 75 11.48 9.60 -33.17
C HIS A 75 9.97 9.91 -33.13
N GLY A 76 9.14 8.93 -33.49
CA GLY A 76 7.69 9.07 -33.47
C GLY A 76 7.11 9.35 -32.07
N PRO A 77 5.80 9.64 -31.98
CA PRO A 77 5.13 10.06 -30.74
C PRO A 77 5.14 9.00 -29.62
N LEU A 78 5.51 7.75 -29.94
CA LEU A 78 5.65 6.64 -28.99
C LEU A 78 7.11 6.25 -28.72
N SER A 79 8.09 6.94 -29.31
CA SER A 79 9.52 6.61 -29.14
C SER A 79 10.01 6.55 -27.69
N PRO A 80 9.49 7.36 -26.73
CA PRO A 80 9.90 7.24 -25.33
C PRO A 80 9.28 6.04 -24.61
N LEU A 81 8.32 5.34 -25.21
CA LEU A 81 7.58 4.27 -24.54
C LEU A 81 8.50 3.15 -24.04
N THR A 82 9.40 2.67 -24.90
CA THR A 82 10.27 1.52 -24.63
C THR A 82 11.46 1.87 -23.76
N THR A 83 12.02 3.07 -23.93
CA THR A 83 13.25 3.51 -23.25
C THR A 83 12.99 4.19 -21.92
N VAL A 84 11.82 4.84 -21.76
CA VAL A 84 11.50 5.66 -20.58
C VAL A 84 10.33 5.07 -19.80
N TYR A 85 9.20 4.84 -20.46
CA TYR A 85 7.95 4.50 -19.74
C TYR A 85 7.88 3.04 -19.29
N LEU A 86 8.34 2.07 -20.08
CA LEU A 86 8.37 0.66 -19.67
C LEU A 86 9.27 0.42 -18.44
N PRO A 87 10.50 0.96 -18.37
CA PRO A 87 11.31 0.91 -17.15
C PRO A 87 10.68 1.64 -15.96
N LEU A 88 10.05 2.79 -16.20
CA LEU A 88 9.39 3.59 -15.15
C LEU A 88 8.20 2.84 -14.53
N LEU A 89 7.48 2.02 -15.31
CA LEU A 89 6.45 1.11 -14.81
C LEU A 89 7.10 -0.06 -14.02
N GLY A 90 8.28 -0.51 -14.43
CA GLY A 90 9.03 -1.57 -13.76
C GLY A 90 9.19 -1.35 -12.26
N GLY A 91 9.46 -0.12 -11.80
CA GLY A 91 9.59 0.21 -10.37
C GLY A 91 8.31 -0.05 -9.55
N PRO A 92 7.19 0.63 -9.84
CA PRO A 92 5.91 0.39 -9.16
C PRO A 92 5.38 -1.04 -9.29
N TYR A 93 5.55 -1.69 -10.44
CA TYR A 93 5.13 -3.08 -10.61
C TYR A 93 6.04 -4.07 -9.87
N ALA A 94 7.36 -3.87 -9.87
CA ALA A 94 8.29 -4.68 -9.07
C ALA A 94 8.06 -4.46 -7.56
N ALA A 95 7.80 -3.23 -7.13
CA ALA A 95 7.43 -2.92 -5.75
C ALA A 95 6.09 -3.57 -5.37
N LEU A 96 5.10 -3.59 -6.27
CA LEU A 96 3.82 -4.27 -6.07
C LEU A 96 3.98 -5.78 -5.94
N ILE A 97 4.72 -6.41 -6.87
CA ILE A 97 4.98 -7.86 -6.87
C ILE A 97 5.80 -8.25 -5.64
N GLY A 98 6.88 -7.52 -5.38
CA GLY A 98 7.75 -7.74 -4.22
C GLY A 98 7.00 -7.57 -2.90
N ALA A 99 6.21 -6.50 -2.74
CA ALA A 99 5.38 -6.32 -1.55
C ALA A 99 4.34 -7.45 -1.41
N LYS A 100 3.68 -7.88 -2.49
CA LYS A 100 2.73 -8.99 -2.43
C LYS A 100 3.39 -10.33 -2.08
N ALA A 101 4.57 -10.62 -2.63
CA ALA A 101 5.32 -11.84 -2.34
C ALA A 101 5.80 -11.85 -0.88
N VAL A 102 6.34 -10.73 -0.40
CA VAL A 102 6.76 -10.57 1.00
C VAL A 102 5.57 -10.71 1.94
N VAL A 103 4.46 -10.03 1.67
CA VAL A 103 3.25 -10.12 2.51
C VAL A 103 2.65 -11.52 2.45
N GLY A 104 2.58 -12.14 1.27
CA GLY A 104 2.08 -13.51 1.08
C GLY A 104 2.89 -14.54 1.86
N ALA A 105 4.21 -14.55 1.66
CA ALA A 105 5.11 -15.46 2.38
C ALA A 105 5.07 -15.25 3.90
N ARG A 106 4.84 -14.02 4.36
CA ARG A 106 4.73 -13.72 5.80
C ARG A 106 3.37 -14.13 6.38
N LEU A 107 2.29 -14.08 5.59
CA LEU A 107 0.97 -14.58 5.94
C LEU A 107 0.98 -16.11 6.05
N GLU A 108 1.56 -16.79 5.07
CA GLU A 108 1.74 -18.26 5.07
C GLU A 108 2.58 -18.74 6.25
N ARG A 109 3.55 -17.93 6.71
CA ARG A 109 4.39 -18.23 7.87
C ARG A 109 3.78 -17.82 9.21
N GLY A 110 2.57 -17.26 9.24
CA GLY A 110 1.92 -16.78 10.47
C GLY A 110 2.65 -15.60 11.16
N THR A 111 3.61 -14.98 10.49
CA THR A 111 4.49 -13.93 11.05
C THR A 111 3.94 -12.51 10.88
N LEU A 112 2.74 -12.37 10.32
CA LEU A 112 2.10 -11.10 10.03
C LEU A 112 0.61 -11.19 10.39
N ALA A 113 0.23 -10.65 11.54
CA ALA A 113 -1.04 -9.95 11.61
C ALA A 113 -0.68 -8.48 11.75
N LYS A 114 -1.38 -7.63 11.02
CA LYS A 114 -1.47 -6.20 11.36
C LYS A 114 -2.82 -6.00 12.03
N PRO A 115 -2.95 -5.05 12.97
CA PRO A 115 -4.22 -4.87 13.68
C PRO A 115 -5.30 -4.58 12.63
N ALA A 116 -6.47 -5.19 12.79
CA ALA A 116 -7.59 -4.88 11.90
C ALA A 116 -7.82 -3.36 11.93
N PRO A 117 -7.92 -2.69 10.77
CA PRO A 117 -8.12 -1.24 10.77
C PRO A 117 -9.41 -0.93 11.51
N LYS A 118 -9.38 0.05 12.41
CA LYS A 118 -10.60 0.52 13.09
C LYS A 118 -11.70 0.78 12.04
N PRO A 119 -12.91 0.24 12.22
CA PRO A 119 -14.03 0.53 11.34
C PRO A 119 -14.25 2.04 11.29
N THR A 120 -14.15 2.63 10.10
CA THR A 120 -14.53 4.03 9.93
C THR A 120 -16.05 4.09 9.77
N PRO A 121 -16.78 4.93 10.53
CA PRO A 121 -18.25 5.03 10.47
C PRO A 121 -18.81 5.28 9.05
N SER A 122 -17.98 5.82 8.15
CA SER A 122 -18.35 6.16 6.77
C SER A 122 -17.84 5.18 5.71
N GLY A 123 -17.10 4.13 6.09
CA GLY A 123 -16.40 3.22 5.17
C GLY A 123 -15.25 3.88 4.38
N ARG A 124 -14.89 5.14 4.66
CA ARG A 124 -13.82 5.89 3.98
C ARG A 124 -12.48 5.66 4.65
N ARG A 125 -11.47 5.25 3.87
CA ARG A 125 -10.08 5.15 4.34
C ARG A 125 -9.34 6.49 4.19
N PRO A 126 -8.69 7.00 5.23
CA PRO A 126 -7.99 8.28 5.17
C PRO A 126 -6.72 8.21 4.31
N LEU A 127 -6.51 9.21 3.44
CA LEU A 127 -5.34 9.28 2.53
C LEU A 127 -3.99 9.24 3.24
N ARG A 128 -3.95 9.64 4.52
CA ARG A 128 -2.74 9.53 5.36
C ARG A 128 -2.20 8.09 5.44
N GLU A 129 -3.05 7.08 5.22
CA GLU A 129 -2.62 5.67 5.18
C GLU A 129 -1.59 5.39 4.08
N LEU A 130 -1.53 6.20 3.02
CA LEU A 130 -0.55 6.05 1.93
C LEU A 130 0.87 6.49 2.33
N ILE A 131 0.98 7.35 3.34
CA ILE A 131 2.23 7.96 3.80
C ILE A 131 2.57 7.56 5.24
N ALA A 132 1.74 6.75 5.90
CA ALA A 132 1.92 6.36 7.29
C ALA A 132 2.32 4.88 7.41
N ASN A 133 3.30 4.60 8.28
CA ASN A 133 3.71 3.27 8.68
C ASN A 133 2.60 2.51 9.43
N ASP A 134 2.92 1.26 9.79
CA ASP A 134 1.99 0.33 10.41
C ASP A 134 1.48 0.78 11.78
N SER A 135 2.20 1.68 12.46
CA SER A 135 1.84 2.30 13.74
C SER A 135 1.18 3.68 13.60
N GLY A 136 0.80 4.09 12.38
CA GLY A 136 0.06 5.33 12.13
C GLY A 136 0.90 6.60 12.12
N ARG A 137 2.23 6.50 12.19
CA ARG A 137 3.17 7.63 12.02
C ARG A 137 3.58 7.75 10.57
N THR A 138 3.82 8.96 10.06
CA THR A 138 4.33 9.14 8.69
C THR A 138 5.65 8.39 8.51
N ASP A 139 5.72 7.47 7.55
CA ASP A 139 6.96 6.80 7.15
C ASP A 139 7.67 7.68 6.14
N LEU A 140 8.92 8.06 6.42
CA LEU A 140 9.67 8.94 5.52
C LEU A 140 9.93 8.28 4.17
N VAL A 141 10.15 6.96 4.13
CA VAL A 141 10.42 6.22 2.89
C VAL A 141 9.15 6.12 2.06
N ASP A 142 8.00 5.80 2.68
CA ASP A 142 6.72 5.74 1.97
C ASP A 142 6.29 7.15 1.51
N LEU A 143 6.53 8.18 2.33
CA LEU A 143 6.28 9.59 1.95
C LEU A 143 7.13 10.02 0.76
N GLN A 144 8.44 9.75 0.77
CA GLN A 144 9.35 10.09 -0.33
C GLN A 144 8.92 9.38 -1.62
N TYR A 145 8.57 8.10 -1.52
CA TYR A 145 8.12 7.34 -2.68
C TYR A 145 6.81 7.89 -3.26
N VAL A 146 5.82 8.23 -2.42
CA VAL A 146 4.56 8.84 -2.86
C VAL A 146 4.76 10.23 -3.45
N ALA A 147 5.49 11.10 -2.75
CA ALA A 147 5.67 12.48 -3.15
C ALA A 147 6.42 12.58 -4.49
N LEU A 148 7.52 11.85 -4.64
CA LEU A 148 8.31 11.86 -5.86
C LEU A 148 7.56 11.20 -7.02
N SER A 149 6.80 10.12 -6.77
CA SER A 149 5.91 9.55 -7.79
C SER A 149 4.82 10.53 -8.23
N ALA A 150 4.24 11.29 -7.31
CA ALA A 150 3.21 12.28 -7.61
C ALA A 150 3.77 13.46 -8.44
N VAL A 151 4.98 13.93 -8.12
CA VAL A 151 5.66 14.97 -8.90
C VAL A 151 5.92 14.49 -10.32
N THR A 152 6.41 13.26 -10.50
CA THR A 152 6.66 12.71 -11.83
C THR A 152 5.38 12.50 -12.62
N LEU A 153 4.31 12.03 -11.99
CA LEU A 153 2.99 11.95 -12.61
C LEU A 153 2.51 13.33 -13.07
N LEU A 154 2.66 14.35 -12.23
CA LEU A 154 2.27 15.72 -12.56
C LEU A 154 3.08 16.27 -13.73
N TYR A 155 4.41 16.05 -13.74
CA TYR A 155 5.27 16.43 -14.85
C TYR A 155 4.78 15.83 -16.17
N VAL A 156 4.55 14.51 -16.19
CA VAL A 156 4.10 13.80 -17.41
C VAL A 156 2.76 14.36 -17.90
N VAL A 157 1.80 14.58 -17.00
CA VAL A 157 0.48 15.12 -17.37
C VAL A 157 0.60 16.53 -17.93
N LEU A 158 1.33 17.43 -17.26
CA LEU A 158 1.44 18.83 -17.68
C LEU A 158 2.20 18.98 -19.00
N PHE A 159 3.31 18.26 -19.17
CA PHE A 159 4.08 18.31 -20.41
C PHE A 159 3.30 17.73 -21.59
N PHE A 160 2.62 16.59 -21.41
CA PHE A 160 1.77 16.03 -22.46
C PHE A 160 0.62 16.98 -22.84
N LEU A 161 -0.02 17.62 -21.86
CA LEU A 161 -1.08 18.59 -22.13
C LEU A 161 -0.59 19.87 -22.82
N SER A 162 0.67 20.25 -22.59
CA SER A 162 1.27 21.41 -23.24
C SER A 162 1.48 21.19 -24.74
N ASP A 163 1.78 19.96 -25.15
CA ASP A 163 1.90 19.58 -26.56
C ASP A 163 1.57 18.08 -26.78
N VAL A 164 0.30 17.80 -27.07
CA VAL A 164 -0.18 16.45 -27.37
C VAL A 164 0.40 15.95 -28.71
N GLY A 165 0.70 16.86 -29.64
CA GLY A 165 1.17 16.52 -30.99
C GLY A 165 2.62 16.05 -31.00
N ALA A 166 3.42 16.45 -30.00
CA ALA A 166 4.76 15.92 -29.77
C ALA A 166 4.77 14.46 -29.28
N GLY A 167 3.62 13.92 -28.86
CA GLY A 167 3.51 12.56 -28.32
C GLY A 167 3.92 12.46 -26.86
N LEU A 168 4.42 11.30 -26.44
CA LEU A 168 4.81 11.04 -25.05
C LEU A 168 5.94 12.00 -24.63
N PRO A 169 5.83 12.66 -23.46
CA PRO A 169 6.86 13.61 -23.07
C PRO A 169 8.16 12.87 -22.68
N PRO A 170 9.33 13.36 -23.10
CA PRO A 170 10.59 12.82 -22.63
C PRO A 170 10.75 13.09 -21.13
N LEU A 171 11.26 12.11 -20.39
CA LEU A 171 11.65 12.28 -19.00
C LEU A 171 13.18 12.40 -18.91
N PRO A 172 13.70 13.48 -18.32
CA PRO A 172 15.11 13.57 -17.95
C PRO A 172 15.50 12.39 -17.06
N THR A 173 16.70 11.86 -17.27
CA THR A 173 17.23 10.71 -16.51
C THR A 173 17.26 10.97 -15.00
N GLU A 174 17.35 12.23 -14.60
CA GLU A 174 17.31 12.69 -13.21
C GLU A 174 15.94 12.44 -12.57
N ILE A 175 14.84 12.68 -13.29
CA ILE A 175 13.47 12.42 -12.79
C ILE A 175 13.22 10.91 -12.66
N TRP A 176 13.81 10.12 -13.56
CA TRP A 176 13.80 8.66 -13.49
C TRP A 176 14.58 8.14 -12.27
N ALA A 177 15.78 8.65 -12.02
CA ALA A 177 16.58 8.26 -10.85
C ALA A 177 15.87 8.61 -9.52
N LEU A 178 15.21 9.77 -9.48
CA LEU A 178 14.45 10.24 -8.32
C LEU A 178 13.16 9.46 -8.05
N THR A 179 12.69 8.61 -8.97
CA THR A 179 11.52 7.74 -8.75
C THR A 179 11.92 6.28 -8.57
N GLY A 180 12.93 5.80 -9.31
CA GLY A 180 13.46 4.44 -9.18
C GLY A 180 14.17 4.19 -7.84
N ALA A 181 15.01 5.12 -7.36
CA ALA A 181 15.73 4.94 -6.10
C ALA A 181 14.80 4.86 -4.87
N PRO A 182 13.78 5.73 -4.71
CA PRO A 182 12.80 5.57 -3.65
C PRO A 182 11.95 4.31 -3.76
N ALA A 183 11.62 3.84 -4.98
CA ALA A 183 10.91 2.57 -5.16
C ALA A 183 11.75 1.37 -4.67
N GLY A 184 13.06 1.37 -4.94
CA GLY A 184 14.00 0.40 -4.41
C GLY A 184 14.13 0.48 -2.88
N ALA A 185 14.29 1.69 -2.34
CA ALA A 185 14.34 1.92 -0.89
C ALA A 185 13.06 1.48 -0.19
N TYR A 186 11.89 1.74 -0.77
CA TYR A 186 10.59 1.26 -0.29
C TYR A 186 10.52 -0.27 -0.25
N LEU A 187 10.95 -0.93 -1.33
CA LEU A 187 10.97 -2.40 -1.38
C LEU A 187 11.92 -2.97 -0.33
N LEU A 188 13.12 -2.41 -0.21
CA LEU A 188 14.09 -2.79 0.82
C LEU A 188 13.53 -2.56 2.23
N ASN A 189 12.84 -1.44 2.47
CA ASN A 189 12.20 -1.16 3.74
C ASN A 189 11.10 -2.18 4.06
N LYS A 190 10.29 -2.60 3.09
CA LYS A 190 9.30 -3.68 3.29
C LYS A 190 9.94 -5.03 3.57
N VAL A 191 11.07 -5.34 2.94
CA VAL A 191 11.85 -6.56 3.21
C VAL A 191 12.50 -6.51 4.59
N ALA A 192 13.10 -5.39 4.97
CA ALA A 192 13.86 -5.21 6.20
C ALA A 192 12.96 -5.05 7.44
N THR A 193 11.79 -4.40 7.30
CA THR A 193 10.85 -4.19 8.40
C THR A 193 10.27 -5.53 8.84
N ARG A 194 10.60 -5.94 10.07
CA ARG A 194 9.96 -7.08 10.74
C ARG A 194 8.58 -6.65 11.22
N ALA A 195 7.57 -7.48 10.98
CA ALA A 195 6.23 -7.21 11.50
C ALA A 195 6.25 -7.38 13.03
N ASN A 196 5.73 -6.38 13.74
CA ASN A 196 5.44 -6.52 15.16
C ASN A 196 4.39 -7.62 15.36
N PRO A 197 4.40 -8.35 16.48
CA PRO A 197 3.26 -9.17 16.86
C PRO A 197 2.02 -8.28 16.99
N VAL A 198 0.86 -8.83 16.65
CA VAL A 198 -0.40 -8.11 16.74
C VAL A 198 -1.42 -8.99 17.40
N ILE A 199 -2.17 -8.35 18.30
CA ILE A 199 -3.33 -8.92 18.96
C ILE A 199 -4.56 -8.48 18.18
N THR A 200 -5.35 -9.43 17.70
CA THR A 200 -6.65 -9.17 17.05
C THR A 200 -7.81 -9.36 18.00
N ASP A 201 -7.68 -10.30 18.93
CA ASP A 201 -8.67 -10.54 19.98
C ASP A 201 -8.00 -11.08 21.24
N VAL A 202 -8.64 -10.82 22.38
CA VAL A 202 -8.33 -11.47 23.66
C VAL A 202 -9.65 -11.95 24.24
N SER A 203 -9.72 -13.25 24.51
CA SER A 203 -10.85 -13.85 25.22
C SER A 203 -10.40 -14.41 26.56
N VAL A 204 -11.25 -14.29 27.58
CA VAL A 204 -11.01 -14.83 28.92
C VAL A 204 -12.02 -15.94 29.16
N ARG A 205 -11.54 -17.10 29.61
CA ARG A 205 -12.35 -18.24 30.04
C ARG A 205 -11.78 -18.80 31.34
N GLY A 206 -12.50 -18.56 32.44
CA GLY A 206 -12.03 -18.95 33.77
C GLY A 206 -10.75 -18.20 34.15
N ASP A 207 -9.71 -18.96 34.50
CA ASP A 207 -8.38 -18.47 34.91
C ASP A 207 -7.40 -18.33 33.73
N ARG A 208 -7.88 -18.44 32.49
CA ARG A 208 -7.04 -18.36 31.29
C ARG A 208 -7.49 -17.28 30.34
N LEU A 209 -6.50 -16.67 29.70
CA LEU A 209 -6.68 -15.77 28.57
C LEU A 209 -6.13 -16.44 27.30
N THR A 210 -6.88 -16.28 26.21
CA THR A 210 -6.48 -16.69 24.86
C THR A 210 -6.28 -15.43 24.03
N VAL A 211 -5.07 -15.26 23.49
CA VAL A 211 -4.69 -14.17 22.61
C VAL A 211 -4.69 -14.67 21.18
N GLU A 212 -5.52 -14.07 20.34
CA GLU A 212 -5.53 -14.31 18.90
C GLU A 212 -4.83 -13.18 18.17
N GLY A 213 -4.26 -13.51 17.01
CA GLY A 213 -3.59 -12.54 16.16
C GLY A 213 -2.54 -13.18 15.29
N GLY A 214 -1.47 -12.45 15.02
CA GLY A 214 -0.43 -12.93 14.11
C GLY A 214 0.91 -12.27 14.37
N GLY A 215 1.97 -12.92 13.92
CA GLY A 215 3.30 -12.69 14.48
C GLY A 215 3.45 -13.22 15.91
N LEU A 216 2.47 -13.99 16.39
CA LEU A 216 2.47 -14.64 17.72
C LEU A 216 3.30 -15.92 17.74
N THR A 217 3.70 -16.42 16.57
CA THR A 217 4.48 -17.65 16.40
C THR A 217 5.97 -17.43 16.69
N ALA A 218 6.36 -17.73 17.92
CA ALA A 218 7.70 -18.16 18.26
C ALA A 218 7.72 -18.79 19.66
N ASP A 219 8.67 -19.71 19.88
CA ASP A 219 9.14 -20.26 21.16
C ASP A 219 9.66 -19.18 22.16
N THR A 220 9.45 -17.90 21.83
CA THR A 220 9.94 -16.70 22.53
C THR A 220 8.82 -15.69 22.82
N ALA A 221 7.55 -16.03 22.56
CA ALA A 221 6.43 -15.15 22.85
C ALA A 221 6.32 -14.90 24.36
N ARG A 222 6.31 -13.63 24.76
CA ARG A 222 6.04 -13.18 26.13
C ARG A 222 4.75 -12.39 26.12
N VAL A 223 3.83 -12.74 27.01
CA VAL A 223 2.59 -12.01 27.23
C VAL A 223 2.73 -11.23 28.54
N THR A 224 2.29 -9.97 28.54
CA THR A 224 2.15 -9.18 29.77
C THR A 224 0.71 -8.73 29.91
N VAL A 225 0.16 -8.83 31.12
CA VAL A 225 -1.14 -8.30 31.52
C VAL A 225 -0.90 -7.18 32.54
N ASP A 226 -1.25 -5.94 32.22
CA ASP A 226 -0.90 -4.75 33.01
C ASP A 226 0.58 -4.75 33.45
N ASP A 227 1.46 -4.93 32.47
CA ASP A 227 2.92 -5.05 32.63
C ASP A 227 3.41 -6.25 33.48
N THR A 228 2.50 -7.08 34.00
CA THR A 228 2.82 -8.33 34.69
C THR A 228 3.06 -9.44 33.67
N ALA A 229 4.28 -9.96 33.61
CA ALA A 229 4.64 -11.05 32.70
C ALA A 229 3.96 -12.37 33.11
N VAL A 230 3.29 -13.01 32.15
CA VAL A 230 2.63 -14.30 32.32
C VAL A 230 3.20 -15.33 31.34
N PRO A 231 3.30 -16.61 31.73
CA PRO A 231 3.76 -17.66 30.83
C PRO A 231 2.76 -17.86 29.70
N ALA A 232 3.23 -17.83 28.45
CA ALA A 232 2.39 -18.02 27.28
C ALA A 232 2.74 -19.33 26.57
N VAL A 233 1.72 -20.10 26.21
CA VAL A 233 1.85 -21.36 25.48
C VAL A 233 1.24 -21.18 24.09
N PRO A 234 2.03 -21.32 23.01
CA PRO A 234 1.50 -21.26 21.66
C PRO A 234 0.73 -22.54 21.30
N ASP A 235 -0.42 -22.37 20.66
CA ASP A 235 -1.13 -23.46 19.99
C ASP A 235 -0.72 -23.51 18.51
N PRO A 236 0.03 -24.54 18.07
CA PRO A 236 0.51 -24.65 16.70
C PRO A 236 -0.62 -24.91 15.68
N ALA A 237 -1.79 -25.40 16.11
CA ALA A 237 -2.91 -25.67 15.20
C ALA A 237 -3.71 -24.41 14.88
N THR A 238 -3.86 -23.52 15.86
CA THR A 238 -4.67 -22.28 15.72
C THR A 238 -3.82 -21.02 15.56
N GLY A 239 -2.53 -21.06 15.93
CA GLY A 239 -1.64 -19.90 15.94
C GLY A 239 -1.88 -18.94 17.11
N THR A 240 -2.70 -19.33 18.08
CA THR A 240 -3.06 -18.53 19.26
C THR A 240 -2.04 -18.69 20.40
N LEU A 241 -2.05 -17.75 21.35
CA LEU A 241 -1.29 -17.87 22.61
C LEU A 241 -2.27 -18.04 23.76
N THR A 242 -2.05 -19.03 24.61
CA THR A 242 -2.80 -19.18 25.86
C THR A 242 -1.91 -18.82 27.05
N ALA A 243 -2.40 -17.97 27.95
CA ALA A 243 -1.69 -17.60 29.18
C ALA A 243 -2.63 -17.66 30.40
N PRO A 244 -2.12 -17.86 31.63
CA PRO A 244 -2.93 -17.69 32.83
C PRO A 244 -3.28 -16.22 33.01
N LEU A 245 -4.49 -15.95 33.51
CA LEU A 245 -4.90 -14.63 33.95
C LEU A 245 -4.33 -14.40 35.37
N PRO A 246 -3.55 -13.33 35.62
CA PRO A 246 -3.08 -13.01 36.98
C PRO A 246 -4.26 -12.78 37.92
N ASP A 247 -4.15 -13.24 39.18
CA ASP A 247 -5.19 -13.02 40.19
C ASP A 247 -5.50 -11.53 40.44
N SER A 248 -4.53 -10.65 40.15
CA SER A 248 -4.65 -9.20 40.25
C SER A 248 -5.37 -8.55 39.06
N ALA A 249 -5.53 -9.27 37.94
CA ALA A 249 -6.11 -8.73 36.73
C ALA A 249 -7.64 -8.71 36.84
N THR A 250 -8.20 -7.51 36.97
CA THR A 250 -9.65 -7.27 36.90
C THR A 250 -9.94 -6.42 35.67
N PRO A 251 -10.94 -6.76 34.84
CA PRO A 251 -11.29 -5.91 33.70
C PRO A 251 -11.67 -4.49 34.17
N PRO A 252 -11.26 -3.43 33.44
CA PRO A 252 -10.44 -3.47 32.23
C PRO A 252 -8.94 -3.67 32.53
N PHE A 253 -8.26 -4.43 31.67
CA PHE A 253 -6.80 -4.62 31.74
C PHE A 253 -6.18 -4.58 30.34
N THR A 254 -4.85 -4.42 30.29
CA THR A 254 -4.10 -4.29 29.04
C THR A 254 -3.25 -5.52 28.77
N VAL A 255 -3.36 -6.07 27.56
CA VAL A 255 -2.54 -7.19 27.09
C VAL A 255 -1.53 -6.70 26.06
N VAL A 256 -0.29 -7.15 26.20
CA VAL A 256 0.77 -6.91 25.23
C VAL A 256 1.48 -8.22 24.94
N VAL A 257 1.78 -8.48 23.66
CA VAL A 257 2.64 -9.58 23.24
C VAL A 257 3.97 -9.04 22.77
N THR A 258 5.07 -9.66 23.23
CA THR A 258 6.42 -9.44 22.71
C THR A 258 6.95 -10.72 22.08
N THR A 259 7.37 -10.66 20.82
CA THR A 259 8.02 -11.77 20.10
C THR A 259 9.31 -11.29 19.46
N ARG A 260 10.42 -12.02 19.68
CA ARG A 260 11.74 -11.69 19.12
C ARG A 260 12.18 -10.23 19.33
N GLY A 261 11.84 -9.65 20.49
CA GLY A 261 12.16 -8.25 20.85
C GLY A 261 11.23 -7.19 20.24
N LEU A 262 10.19 -7.58 19.50
CA LEU A 262 9.18 -6.69 18.93
C LEU A 262 7.91 -6.73 19.78
N ARG A 263 7.33 -5.56 20.08
CA ARG A 263 6.17 -5.39 20.96
C ARG A 263 4.92 -5.11 20.12
N SER A 264 3.79 -5.71 20.51
CA SER A 264 2.48 -5.38 19.93
C SER A 264 2.01 -4.01 20.40
N ASP A 265 1.06 -3.44 19.67
CA ASP A 265 0.25 -2.37 20.25
C ASP A 265 -0.49 -2.92 21.50
N PRO A 266 -0.71 -2.10 22.54
CA PRO A 266 -1.49 -2.51 23.70
C PRO A 266 -2.94 -2.84 23.32
N TYR A 267 -3.41 -4.02 23.70
CA TYR A 267 -4.80 -4.43 23.56
C TYR A 267 -5.54 -4.17 24.86
N HIS A 268 -6.55 -3.31 24.85
CA HIS A 268 -7.40 -3.06 26.00
C HIS A 268 -8.52 -4.09 26.02
N TYR A 269 -8.47 -4.99 27.02
CA TYR A 269 -9.55 -5.93 27.27
C TYR A 269 -10.57 -5.28 28.20
N GLU A 270 -11.82 -5.23 27.73
CA GLU A 270 -12.98 -4.90 28.54
C GLU A 270 -13.81 -6.17 28.72
N SER A 271 -14.40 -6.37 29.90
CA SER A 271 -15.33 -7.50 30.07
C SER A 271 -16.49 -7.31 29.10
N ALA A 272 -16.82 -8.33 28.32
CA ALA A 272 -18.08 -8.35 27.60
C ALA A 272 -19.20 -8.17 28.64
N GLY A 273 -19.83 -7.00 28.64
CA GLY A 273 -20.95 -6.71 29.52
C GLY A 273 -22.01 -7.81 29.36
N LEU A 274 -22.47 -8.34 30.49
CA LEU A 274 -23.71 -9.12 30.54
C LEU A 274 -24.88 -8.26 30.05
#